data_AF-A0A953I5Q0-F1
#
_entry.id   AF-A0A953I5Q0-F1
#
_cell.length_a   1.000
_cell.length_b   1.000
_cell.length_c   1.000
_cell.angle_alpha   90.00
_cell.angle_beta   90.00
_cell.angle_gamma   90.00
#
_symmetry.space_group_name_H-M   'P 1'
#
loop_
_entity.id
_entity.type
_entity.pdbx_description
1 polymer ?
#
loop_
_entity_poly.entity_id
_entity_poly.type
_entity_poly.pdbx_seq_one_letter_code
_entity_poly.pdbx_strand_id
1 'polypeptide(L)'
;MVEKGAAFGWFFTYIPIGRDVDLELMATPQQRAYMFDRITEFRRTKPIFLVDFWNDGEAAVGCIAGGRKYFHINSAGDVEPCAFAHYATCNIHDVSVEEALQNPLFKAYQKRQPFSGNLRRPCPIIDHPYVLRDMVKESGAYYTQKSDNETVDEFAEKLAGYAAAWGELADEIWEKRLAGAPAGMDGGND
;
A
#
# COMPACT_ATOMS: atom_id res chain seq x y z
N MET A 1 -4.12 3.65 25.17
CA MET A 1 -5.01 4.20 24.12
C MET A 1 -6.47 3.98 24.46
N VAL A 2 -6.91 2.73 24.66
CA VAL A 2 -8.29 2.39 25.06
C VAL A 2 -8.76 3.16 26.31
N GLU A 3 -7.99 3.12 27.39
CA GLU A 3 -8.32 3.87 28.63
C GLU A 3 -8.38 5.39 28.45
N LYS A 4 -7.74 5.90 27.39
CA LYS A 4 -7.79 7.33 27.00
C LYS A 4 -8.96 7.64 26.04
N GLY A 5 -9.85 6.68 25.78
CA GLY A 5 -11.04 6.85 24.93
C GLY A 5 -10.80 6.67 23.42
N ALA A 6 -9.64 6.17 22.99
CA ALA A 6 -9.36 5.97 21.56
C ALA A 6 -10.14 4.78 20.98
N ALA A 7 -10.96 5.03 19.96
CA ALA A 7 -11.74 4.00 19.24
C ALA A 7 -10.99 3.41 18.03
N PHE A 8 -10.08 4.16 17.43
CA PHE A 8 -9.22 3.73 16.34
C PHE A 8 -7.79 4.27 16.49
N GLY A 9 -6.85 3.67 15.79
CA GLY A 9 -5.46 4.12 15.75
C GLY A 9 -4.83 3.84 14.40
N TRP A 10 -4.02 4.77 13.92
CA TRP A 10 -3.29 4.62 12.66
C TRP A 10 -1.83 4.27 12.97
N PHE A 11 -1.36 3.17 12.39
CA PHE A 11 0.01 2.69 12.52
C PHE A 11 0.75 3.02 11.24
N PHE A 12 1.79 3.84 11.41
CA PHE A 12 2.69 4.22 10.34
C PHE A 12 4.12 3.70 10.59
N THR A 13 4.69 2.92 9.68
CA THR A 13 6.11 2.57 9.58
C THR A 13 6.81 3.53 8.63
N TYR A 14 8.12 3.65 8.78
CA TYR A 14 8.94 4.39 7.84
C TYR A 14 8.84 3.79 6.43
N ILE A 15 8.61 4.64 5.43
CA ILE A 15 8.63 4.31 4.01
C ILE A 15 9.62 5.26 3.33
N PRO A 16 10.57 4.74 2.56
CA PRO A 16 11.68 5.52 2.03
C PRO A 16 11.25 6.29 0.77
N ILE A 17 10.46 7.35 0.95
CA ILE A 17 10.03 8.25 -0.13
C ILE A 17 11.05 9.37 -0.33
N GLY A 18 11.51 9.54 -1.56
CA GLY A 18 12.53 10.51 -1.97
C GLY A 18 13.93 9.91 -2.13
N ARG A 19 14.89 10.73 -2.56
CA ARG A 19 16.24 10.34 -2.96
C ARG A 19 17.16 9.96 -1.80
N ASP A 20 17.28 10.82 -0.80
CA ASP A 20 18.23 10.65 0.31
C ASP A 20 17.59 9.89 1.49
N VAL A 21 17.10 8.69 1.18
CA VAL A 21 16.37 7.82 2.12
C VAL A 21 17.26 6.71 2.67
N ASP A 22 17.01 6.34 3.92
CA ASP A 22 17.76 5.28 4.61
C ASP A 22 16.90 4.02 4.70
N LEU A 23 17.21 3.02 3.88
CA LEU A 23 16.47 1.75 3.85
C LEU A 23 16.64 0.94 5.14
N GLU A 24 17.70 1.17 5.93
CA GLU A 24 17.92 0.49 7.21
C GLU A 24 16.90 0.93 8.27
N LEU A 25 16.22 2.06 8.07
CA LEU A 25 15.13 2.52 8.94
C LEU A 25 13.79 1.87 8.62
N MET A 26 13.68 1.15 7.51
CA MET A 26 12.47 0.38 7.21
C MET A 26 12.33 -0.79 8.18
N ALA A 27 11.08 -1.12 8.51
CA ALA A 27 10.81 -2.34 9.27
C ALA A 27 11.30 -3.55 8.47
N THR A 28 12.19 -4.36 9.07
CA THR A 28 12.67 -5.60 8.45
C THR A 28 11.50 -6.54 8.13
N PRO A 29 11.63 -7.50 7.20
CA PRO A 29 10.59 -8.48 6.93
C PRO A 29 10.05 -9.16 8.21
N GLN A 30 10.93 -9.52 9.14
CA GLN A 30 10.55 -10.15 10.41
C GLN A 30 9.79 -9.17 11.33
N GLN A 31 10.21 -7.90 11.41
CA GLN A 31 9.49 -6.87 12.14
C GLN A 31 8.11 -6.62 11.53
N ARG A 32 8.00 -6.58 10.20
CA ARG A 32 6.73 -6.41 9.49
C ARG A 32 5.77 -7.58 9.73
N ALA A 33 6.27 -8.83 9.68
CA ALA A 33 5.48 -10.00 10.04
C ALA A 33 4.99 -9.95 11.50
N TYR A 34 5.88 -9.60 12.43
CA TYR A 34 5.51 -9.41 13.83
C TYR A 34 4.43 -8.34 14.00
N MET A 35 4.57 -7.17 13.34
CA MET A 35 3.59 -6.10 13.37
C MET A 35 2.21 -6.56 12.89
N PHE A 36 2.15 -7.27 11.77
CA PHE A 36 0.91 -7.85 11.25
C PHE A 36 0.19 -8.68 12.33
N ASP A 37 0.91 -9.60 12.97
CA ASP A 37 0.33 -10.51 13.96
C ASP A 37 -0.11 -9.76 15.22
N ARG A 38 0.69 -8.77 15.68
CA ARG A 38 0.33 -7.92 16.82
C ARG A 38 -0.92 -7.07 16.56
N ILE A 39 -1.03 -6.45 15.39
CA ILE A 39 -2.20 -5.65 15.01
C ILE A 39 -3.45 -6.53 14.97
N THR A 40 -3.34 -7.71 14.37
CA THR A 40 -4.43 -8.70 14.31
C THR A 40 -4.86 -9.16 15.70
N GLU A 41 -3.90 -9.46 16.59
CA GLU A 41 -4.18 -9.81 17.98
C GLU A 41 -4.88 -8.67 18.72
N PHE A 42 -4.42 -7.43 18.58
CA PHE A 42 -5.01 -6.29 19.25
C PHE A 42 -6.44 -6.03 18.78
N ARG A 43 -6.73 -6.14 17.48
CA ARG A 43 -8.10 -6.04 16.96
C ARG A 43 -9.04 -7.11 17.55
N ARG A 44 -8.52 -8.32 17.81
CA ARG A 44 -9.30 -9.41 18.41
C ARG A 44 -9.49 -9.25 19.93
N THR A 45 -8.53 -8.65 20.62
CA THR A 45 -8.45 -8.70 22.10
C THR A 45 -8.73 -7.37 22.78
N LYS A 46 -8.73 -6.26 22.04
CA LYS A 46 -8.92 -4.91 22.56
C LYS A 46 -10.07 -4.22 21.82
N PRO A 47 -10.89 -3.40 22.50
CA PRO A 47 -11.98 -2.66 21.87
C PRO A 47 -11.43 -1.41 21.15
N ILE A 48 -10.52 -1.62 20.20
CA ILE A 48 -9.94 -0.56 19.36
C ILE A 48 -9.66 -1.10 17.97
N PHE A 49 -10.01 -0.34 16.94
CA PHE A 49 -9.69 -0.68 15.56
C PHE A 49 -8.36 -0.02 15.15
N LEU A 50 -7.28 -0.79 15.18
CA LEU A 50 -6.00 -0.33 14.65
C LEU A 50 -6.01 -0.45 13.13
N VAL A 51 -5.36 0.45 12.40
CA VAL A 51 -5.20 0.42 10.95
C VAL A 51 -3.72 0.52 10.62
N ASP A 52 -3.18 -0.46 9.92
CA ASP A 52 -1.81 -0.55 9.43
C ASP A 52 -1.82 -0.42 7.90
N PHE A 53 -1.34 0.71 7.39
CA PHE A 53 -1.45 1.09 5.99
C PHE A 53 -0.78 0.11 5.00
N TRP A 54 0.20 -0.69 5.44
CA TRP A 54 0.97 -1.58 4.56
C TRP A 54 0.71 -3.06 4.81
N ASN A 55 0.21 -3.42 5.98
CA ASN A 55 -0.07 -4.80 6.33
C ASN A 55 -1.55 -5.17 6.24
N ASP A 56 -2.46 -4.20 6.14
CA ASP A 56 -3.91 -4.45 6.16
C ASP A 56 -4.52 -5.00 4.87
N GLY A 57 -3.72 -5.55 3.96
CA GLY A 57 -4.25 -6.12 2.72
C GLY A 57 -5.31 -7.20 2.95
N GLU A 58 -5.21 -7.99 4.03
CA GLU A 58 -6.26 -8.96 4.37
C GLU A 58 -7.58 -8.29 4.80
N ALA A 59 -7.52 -7.24 5.63
CA ALA A 59 -8.70 -6.51 6.10
C ALA A 59 -9.31 -5.61 5.01
N ALA A 60 -8.47 -5.08 4.13
CA ALA A 60 -8.86 -4.19 3.04
C ALA A 60 -9.14 -4.92 1.72
N VAL A 61 -8.84 -6.21 1.63
CA VAL A 61 -8.87 -7.01 0.40
C VAL A 61 -7.96 -6.39 -0.67
N GLY A 62 -6.69 -6.20 -0.34
CA GLY A 62 -5.67 -5.54 -1.17
C GLY A 62 -5.39 -4.09 -0.77
N CYS A 63 -4.71 -3.34 -1.64
CA CYS A 63 -4.42 -1.93 -1.41
C CYS A 63 -5.71 -1.08 -1.32
N ILE A 64 -5.68 -0.01 -0.52
CA ILE A 64 -6.78 0.97 -0.44
C ILE A 64 -6.64 2.13 -1.45
N ALA A 65 -5.42 2.31 -2.00
CA ALA A 65 -5.02 3.42 -2.86
C ALA A 65 -5.70 3.40 -4.24
N GLY A 66 -5.48 4.48 -5.00
CA GLY A 66 -5.94 4.62 -6.39
C GLY A 66 -7.43 4.90 -6.50
N GLY A 67 -8.01 5.60 -5.51
CA GLY A 67 -9.42 5.97 -5.50
C GLY A 67 -10.38 4.82 -5.18
N ARG A 68 -9.87 3.63 -4.79
CA ARG A 68 -10.72 2.48 -4.44
C ARG A 68 -11.41 2.66 -3.09
N LYS A 69 -10.63 2.99 -2.06
CA LYS A 69 -11.12 3.32 -0.71
C LYS A 69 -10.51 4.63 -0.20
N TYR A 70 -9.41 5.07 -0.81
CA TYR A 70 -8.62 6.22 -0.42
C TYR A 70 -7.85 6.78 -1.63
N PHE A 71 -7.62 8.09 -1.62
CA PHE A 71 -6.68 8.80 -2.47
C PHE A 71 -6.23 10.08 -1.74
N HIS A 72 -5.18 10.72 -2.25
CA HIS A 72 -4.57 11.91 -1.65
C HIS A 72 -4.70 13.11 -2.60
N ILE A 73 -5.07 14.27 -2.06
CA ILE A 73 -4.95 15.55 -2.76
C ILE A 73 -3.89 16.34 -2.01
N ASN A 74 -2.77 16.63 -2.66
CA ASN A 74 -1.68 17.35 -2.02
C ASN A 74 -1.99 18.86 -1.90
N SER A 75 -1.10 19.61 -1.23
CA SER A 75 -1.29 21.05 -1.01
C SER A 75 -1.30 21.92 -2.28
N ALA A 76 -0.79 21.40 -3.41
CA ALA A 76 -0.84 22.06 -4.71
C ALA A 76 -2.08 21.67 -5.54
N GLY A 77 -2.94 20.79 -5.00
CA GLY A 77 -4.15 20.29 -5.66
C GLY A 77 -3.94 19.05 -6.53
N ASP A 78 -2.72 18.51 -6.63
CA ASP A 78 -2.49 17.30 -7.42
C ASP A 78 -3.19 16.10 -6.80
N VAL A 79 -3.85 15.30 -7.63
CA VAL A 79 -4.60 14.12 -7.20
C VAL A 79 -3.72 12.87 -7.32
N GLU A 80 -3.22 12.41 -6.18
CA GLU A 80 -2.28 11.30 -6.02
C GLU A 80 -3.01 10.02 -5.53
N PRO A 81 -2.59 8.81 -5.95
CA PRO A 81 -3.28 7.57 -5.57
C PRO A 81 -3.08 7.21 -4.10
N CYS A 82 -1.99 7.68 -3.49
CA CYS A 82 -1.63 7.42 -2.11
C CYS A 82 -0.77 8.58 -1.58
N ALA A 83 -0.79 8.84 -0.27
CA ALA A 83 0.08 9.86 0.36
C ALA A 83 1.58 9.54 0.25
N PHE A 84 1.93 8.33 -0.18
CA PHE A 84 3.30 7.86 -0.38
C PHE A 84 3.62 7.57 -1.87
N ALA A 85 2.72 7.91 -2.80
CA ALA A 85 2.94 7.75 -4.23
C ALA A 85 2.71 9.10 -4.92
N HIS A 86 3.76 9.92 -4.96
CA HIS A 86 3.74 11.31 -5.44
C HIS A 86 3.72 11.42 -6.98
N TYR A 87 2.67 10.87 -7.59
CA TYR A 87 2.42 10.93 -9.03
C TYR A 87 0.98 11.33 -9.30
N ALA A 88 0.76 12.20 -10.28
CA ALA A 88 -0.57 12.67 -10.66
C ALA A 88 -0.74 12.79 -12.18
N THR A 89 -1.99 12.75 -12.63
CA THR A 89 -2.38 13.01 -14.03
C THR A 89 -3.35 14.18 -14.15
N CYS A 90 -3.86 14.68 -13.03
CA CYS A 90 -4.81 15.78 -12.96
C CYS A 90 -4.67 16.55 -11.64
N ASN A 91 -5.21 17.76 -11.62
CA ASN A 91 -5.25 18.65 -10.48
C ASN A 91 -6.70 19.03 -10.18
N ILE A 92 -7.08 19.04 -8.90
CA ILE A 92 -8.47 19.31 -8.47
C ILE A 92 -8.94 20.74 -8.78
N HIS A 93 -8.03 21.64 -9.11
CA HIS A 93 -8.38 22.98 -9.58
C HIS A 93 -8.95 22.99 -11.00
N ASP A 94 -8.66 21.94 -11.79
CA ASP A 94 -9.03 21.85 -13.20
C ASP A 94 -10.16 20.85 -13.48
N VAL A 95 -10.40 19.91 -12.56
CA VAL A 95 -11.39 18.84 -12.70
C VAL A 95 -12.21 18.64 -11.42
N SER A 96 -13.41 18.08 -11.54
CA SER A 96 -14.19 17.62 -10.39
C SER A 96 -13.57 16.39 -9.71
N VAL A 97 -13.95 16.10 -8.47
CA VAL A 97 -13.55 14.87 -7.77
C VAL A 97 -14.00 13.61 -8.54
N GLU A 98 -15.17 13.64 -9.16
CA GLU A 98 -15.70 12.52 -9.95
C GLU A 98 -14.81 12.23 -11.16
N GLU A 99 -14.45 13.27 -11.93
CA GLU A 99 -13.51 13.16 -13.05
C GLU A 99 -12.13 12.71 -12.59
N ALA A 100 -11.64 13.27 -11.47
CA ALA A 100 -10.37 12.88 -10.89
C ALA A 100 -10.34 11.40 -10.49
N LEU A 101 -11.43 10.83 -9.98
CA LEU A 101 -11.52 9.39 -9.66
C LEU A 101 -11.46 8.48 -10.90
N GLN A 102 -11.72 9.02 -12.09
CA GLN A 102 -11.62 8.31 -13.37
C GLN A 102 -10.28 8.53 -14.08
N ASN A 103 -9.31 9.21 -13.45
CA ASN A 103 -8.06 9.56 -14.09
C ASN A 103 -7.24 8.31 -14.54
N PRO A 104 -6.34 8.46 -15.55
CA PRO A 104 -5.60 7.33 -16.11
C PRO A 104 -4.76 6.55 -15.09
N LEU A 105 -4.16 7.23 -14.10
CA LEU A 105 -3.37 6.58 -13.05
C LEU A 105 -4.27 5.71 -12.15
N PHE A 106 -5.46 6.20 -11.78
CA PHE A 106 -6.38 5.44 -10.93
C PHE A 106 -6.99 4.26 -11.69
N LYS A 107 -7.22 4.40 -13.00
CA LYS A 107 -7.58 3.27 -13.87
C LYS A 107 -6.48 2.22 -13.95
N ALA A 108 -5.21 2.64 -14.00
CA ALA A 108 -4.08 1.71 -13.98
C ALA A 108 -3.99 0.92 -12.66
N TYR A 109 -4.33 1.56 -11.52
CA TYR A 109 -4.49 0.89 -10.22
C TYR A 109 -5.66 -0.09 -10.23
N GLN A 110 -6.85 0.34 -10.64
CA GLN A 110 -8.06 -0.50 -10.66
C GLN A 110 -7.87 -1.78 -11.50
N LYS A 111 -7.22 -1.66 -12.66
CA LYS A 111 -6.91 -2.77 -13.57
C LYS A 111 -6.07 -3.89 -12.93
N ARG A 112 -5.23 -3.54 -11.94
CA ARG A 112 -4.22 -4.43 -11.37
C ARG A 112 -4.50 -4.84 -9.92
N GLN A 113 -5.56 -4.33 -9.31
CA GLN A 113 -5.91 -4.72 -7.95
C GLN A 113 -6.71 -6.04 -7.92
N PRO A 114 -6.41 -6.95 -6.96
CA PRO A 114 -5.28 -6.91 -6.04
C PRO A 114 -3.95 -7.16 -6.76
N PHE A 115 -2.87 -6.49 -6.34
CA PHE A 115 -1.54 -6.58 -6.97
C PHE A 115 -0.85 -7.94 -6.76
N SER A 116 -1.35 -8.74 -5.84
CA SER A 116 -0.89 -10.10 -5.52
C SER A 116 -2.05 -10.94 -5.02
N GLY A 117 -2.00 -12.26 -5.27
CA GLY A 117 -2.89 -13.24 -4.64
C GLY A 117 -2.60 -13.43 -3.15
N ASN A 118 -1.41 -13.06 -2.69
CA ASN A 118 -1.04 -13.01 -1.27
C ASN A 118 -1.38 -11.62 -0.70
N LEU A 119 -2.44 -11.53 0.10
CA LEU A 119 -2.91 -10.25 0.66
C LEU A 119 -2.01 -9.68 1.76
N ARG A 120 -0.93 -10.37 2.15
CA ARG A 120 0.16 -9.77 2.95
C ARG A 120 1.13 -8.92 2.12
N ARG A 121 0.94 -8.88 0.81
CA ARG A 121 1.72 -8.06 -0.14
C ARG A 121 0.83 -7.05 -0.89
N PRO A 122 0.06 -6.19 -0.20
CA PRO A 122 -0.92 -5.34 -0.85
C PRO A 122 -0.35 -4.09 -1.51
N CYS A 123 0.87 -3.66 -1.17
CA CYS A 123 1.35 -2.32 -1.48
C CYS A 123 2.10 -2.27 -2.82
N PRO A 124 1.64 -1.46 -3.80
CA PRO A 124 2.34 -1.33 -5.07
C PRO A 124 3.67 -0.56 -4.96
N ILE A 125 3.98 0.03 -3.79
CA ILE A 125 5.23 0.74 -3.54
C ILE A 125 6.29 -0.24 -3.03
N ILE A 126 6.09 -0.80 -1.83
CA ILE A 126 7.11 -1.58 -1.13
C ILE A 126 7.04 -3.10 -1.40
N ASP A 127 5.91 -3.61 -1.90
CA ASP A 127 5.76 -5.05 -2.21
C ASP A 127 5.89 -5.33 -3.70
N HIS A 128 5.47 -4.37 -4.53
CA HIS A 128 5.46 -4.49 -5.99
C HIS A 128 5.97 -3.22 -6.69
N PRO A 129 7.19 -2.75 -6.39
CA PRO A 129 7.70 -1.46 -6.90
C PRO A 129 7.62 -1.31 -8.43
N TYR A 130 7.88 -2.40 -9.16
CA TYR A 130 7.76 -2.40 -10.63
C TYR A 130 6.32 -2.26 -11.12
N VAL A 131 5.32 -2.66 -10.34
CA VAL A 131 3.91 -2.43 -10.67
C VAL A 131 3.58 -0.95 -10.58
N LEU A 132 4.04 -0.23 -9.56
CA LEU A 132 3.91 1.24 -9.51
C LEU A 132 4.58 1.89 -10.71
N ARG A 133 5.83 1.50 -11.01
CA ARG A 133 6.57 1.99 -12.19
C ARG A 133 5.76 1.84 -13.47
N ASP A 134 5.19 0.66 -13.70
CA ASP A 134 4.42 0.39 -14.91
C ASP A 134 3.13 1.21 -14.95
N MET A 135 2.44 1.39 -13.82
CA MET A 135 1.24 2.24 -13.73
C MET A 135 1.54 3.72 -14.00
N VAL A 136 2.66 4.23 -13.47
CA VAL A 136 3.11 5.61 -13.72
C VAL A 136 3.41 5.82 -15.21
N LYS A 137 4.16 4.89 -15.82
CA LYS A 137 4.50 4.95 -17.25
C LYS A 137 3.27 4.81 -18.16
N GLU A 138 2.37 3.86 -17.88
CA GLU A 138 1.14 3.64 -18.66
C GLU A 138 0.21 4.84 -18.62
N SER A 139 0.10 5.50 -17.46
CA SER A 139 -0.82 6.63 -17.27
C SER A 139 -0.27 7.98 -17.73
N GLY A 140 1.03 8.08 -17.98
CA GLY A 140 1.70 9.36 -18.25
C GLY A 140 1.73 10.29 -17.04
N ALA A 141 1.66 9.72 -15.82
CA ALA A 141 1.65 10.52 -14.60
C ALA A 141 2.97 11.28 -14.41
N TYR A 142 2.88 12.55 -14.05
CA TYR A 142 4.03 13.37 -13.69
C TYR A 142 4.34 13.24 -12.20
N TYR A 143 5.62 13.39 -11.86
CA TYR A 143 6.07 13.40 -10.47
C TYR A 143 5.72 14.74 -9.81
N THR A 144 5.14 14.69 -8.63
CA THR A 144 4.56 15.87 -7.95
C THR A 144 5.48 16.45 -6.87
N GLN A 145 6.50 15.71 -6.43
CA GLN A 145 7.47 16.17 -5.45
C GLN A 145 8.59 16.95 -6.15
N LYS A 146 8.44 18.28 -6.20
CA LYS A 146 9.26 19.21 -7.01
C LYS A 146 10.75 19.29 -6.65
N SER A 147 11.15 18.79 -5.48
CA SER A 147 12.51 18.92 -4.96
C SER A 147 13.41 17.73 -5.28
N ASP A 148 12.91 16.73 -6.00
CA ASP A 148 13.62 15.48 -6.23
C ASP A 148 13.65 15.12 -7.72
N ASN A 149 14.81 14.62 -8.16
CA ASN A 149 15.09 14.19 -9.52
C ASN A 149 15.11 12.66 -9.65
N GLU A 150 14.74 11.92 -8.61
CA GLU A 150 14.60 10.47 -8.68
C GLU A 150 13.49 10.08 -9.69
N THR A 151 13.86 9.24 -10.64
CA THR A 151 12.93 8.66 -11.60
C THR A 151 12.17 7.49 -10.98
N VAL A 152 10.99 7.17 -11.54
CA VAL A 152 10.22 6.01 -11.08
C VAL A 152 10.96 4.67 -11.27
N ASP A 153 11.90 4.60 -12.23
CA ASP A 153 12.77 3.44 -12.42
C ASP A 153 13.77 3.29 -11.28
N GLU A 154 14.48 4.38 -10.93
CA GLU A 154 15.43 4.41 -9.81
C GLU A 154 14.73 4.09 -8.47
N PHE A 155 13.55 4.68 -8.25
CA PHE A 155 12.74 4.40 -7.07
C PHE A 155 12.34 2.92 -6.97
N ALA A 156 11.94 2.31 -8.09
CA ALA A 156 11.55 0.91 -8.11
C ALA A 156 12.73 -0.04 -7.85
N GLU A 157 13.89 0.24 -8.46
CA GLU A 157 15.12 -0.52 -8.27
C GLU A 157 15.58 -0.47 -6.79
N LYS A 158 15.55 0.73 -6.18
CA LYS A 158 15.91 0.94 -4.77
C LYS A 158 15.11 0.05 -3.81
N LEU A 159 13.84 -0.20 -4.12
CA LEU A 159 12.95 -1.02 -3.28
C LEU A 159 12.95 -2.51 -3.65
N ALA A 160 13.58 -2.91 -4.76
CA ALA A 160 13.50 -4.27 -5.28
C ALA A 160 14.02 -5.32 -4.28
N GLY A 161 15.13 -5.02 -3.60
CA GLY A 161 15.72 -5.91 -2.59
C GLY A 161 14.79 -6.11 -1.37
N TYR A 162 14.21 -5.03 -0.85
CA TYR A 162 13.25 -5.11 0.25
C TYR A 162 11.99 -5.88 -0.14
N ALA A 163 11.43 -5.57 -1.33
CA ALA A 163 10.23 -6.22 -1.85
C ALA A 163 10.43 -7.73 -2.03
N ALA A 164 11.61 -8.15 -2.52
CA ALA A 164 11.97 -9.57 -2.67
C ALA A 164 12.06 -10.27 -1.31
N ALA A 165 12.80 -9.70 -0.35
CA ALA A 165 12.98 -10.29 0.97
C ALA A 165 11.66 -10.38 1.77
N TRP A 166 10.78 -9.38 1.67
CA TRP A 166 9.44 -9.48 2.21
C TRP A 166 8.59 -10.52 1.47
N GLY A 167 8.67 -10.57 0.14
CA GLY A 167 7.96 -11.52 -0.69
C GLY A 167 8.19 -12.97 -0.28
N GLU A 168 9.46 -13.36 -0.11
CA GLU A 168 9.85 -14.71 0.34
C GLU A 168 9.21 -15.08 1.68
N LEU A 169 9.36 -14.23 2.69
CA LEU A 169 8.80 -14.49 4.03
C LEU A 169 7.27 -14.47 4.03
N ALA A 170 6.66 -13.52 3.32
CA ALA A 170 5.21 -13.37 3.25
C ALA A 170 4.57 -14.57 2.55
N ASP A 171 5.20 -15.11 1.51
CA ASP A 171 4.71 -16.28 0.80
C ASP A 171 4.83 -17.53 1.68
N GLU A 172 5.94 -17.72 2.40
CA GLU A 172 6.10 -18.81 3.39
C GLU A 172 4.98 -18.78 4.47
N ILE A 173 4.71 -17.59 5.02
CA ILE A 173 3.66 -17.42 6.03
C ILE A 173 2.26 -17.71 5.43
N TRP A 174 2.02 -17.24 4.20
CA TRP A 174 0.74 -17.42 3.52
C TRP A 174 0.46 -18.88 3.21
N GLU A 175 1.44 -19.61 2.68
CA GLU A 175 1.34 -21.04 2.38
C GLU A 175 1.10 -21.87 3.64
N LYS A 176 1.81 -21.59 4.73
CA LYS A 176 1.58 -22.25 6.03
C LYS A 176 0.14 -22.06 6.53
N ARG A 177 -0.42 -20.87 6.36
CA ARG A 177 -1.81 -20.59 6.72
C ARG A 177 -2.78 -21.37 5.86
N LEU A 178 -2.57 -21.42 4.54
CA LEU A 178 -3.42 -22.18 3.62
C LEU A 178 -3.36 -23.69 3.88
N ALA A 179 -2.16 -24.23 4.16
CA ALA A 179 -1.97 -25.64 4.51
C ALA A 179 -2.58 -26.03 5.86
N GLY A 180 -2.66 -25.07 6.80
CA GLY A 180 -3.31 -25.25 8.10
C GLY A 180 -4.81 -24.97 8.10
N ALA A 181 -5.38 -24.45 7.01
CA ALA A 181 -6.82 -24.25 6.88
C ALA A 181 -7.51 -25.61 6.62
N PRO A 182 -8.61 -25.95 7.30
CA PRO A 182 -9.36 -27.15 6.97
C PRO A 182 -9.80 -27.08 5.51
N ALA A 183 -9.56 -28.16 4.75
CA ALA A 183 -9.96 -28.26 3.36
C ALA A 183 -11.49 -28.06 3.24
N GLY A 184 -11.93 -27.03 2.53
CA GLY A 184 -13.35 -26.83 2.18
C GLY A 184 -14.05 -25.57 2.69
N MET A 185 -13.34 -24.49 3.06
CA MET A 185 -13.94 -23.15 3.06
C MET A 185 -13.61 -22.41 1.77
N ASP A 186 -14.12 -22.98 0.69
CA ASP A 186 -14.27 -22.32 -0.60
C ASP A 186 -15.20 -21.13 -0.33
N GLY A 187 -14.75 -19.92 -0.63
CA GLY A 187 -15.53 -18.69 -0.49
C GLY A 187 -16.73 -18.67 -1.43
N GLY A 188 -17.74 -19.48 -1.10
CA GLY A 188 -19.08 -19.44 -1.68
C GLY A 188 -19.65 -18.06 -1.46
N ASN A 189 -19.75 -17.35 -2.57
CA ASN A 189 -20.42 -16.07 -2.67
C ASN A 189 -21.93 -16.36 -2.70
N ASP A 190 -22.58 -16.33 -1.54
CA ASP A 190 -24.03 -16.19 -1.40
C ASP A 190 -24.39 -14.72 -1.11
#